data_AF-A0A542E4V3-F1
#
_entry.id   AF-A0A542E4V3-F1
#
_cell.length_a   1.000
_cell.length_b   1.000
_cell.length_c   1.000
_cell.angle_alpha   90.00
_cell.angle_beta   90.00
_cell.angle_gamma   90.00
#
_symmetry.space_group_name_H-M   'P 1'
#
loop_
_entity.id
_entity.type
_entity.pdbx_description
1 polymer ?
#
loop_
_entity_poly.entity_id
_entity_poly.type
_entity_poly.pdbx_seq_one_letter_code
_entity_poly.pdbx_strand_id
1 'polypeptide(L)'
;MRRPLSLRTLVPVVALAAAALAVPATASQAAPSAGVGAAVPVASGVRAPAPVVPLTVGDAPAVPTSVAEPAAKAVTARFVVTYHGFSAPARAAFQRAVDYWSTQVTSSVPITVDATYTALGPGILGSAGPSSVWRDFAGAPKAGTWYVDAVANRRHGSQLDPSPDVVARFSSSFGNWSFGTGSAPAGTYDFQSVVTHELGHGLGFLGAGIVSSGQSSVRLLGFPIAYDLATRKGTTKLLSLPDGSATLASALTSNAVTFDTTKVRGVNGGKPASLYAPSTWQQGSSYSHLDEATYRAGDRDSLMTPKLGSGETIRSAGPITKAVLKAVGW
;
A
#
# COMPACT_ATOMS: atom_id res chain seq x y z
N MET A 1 -8.93 70.57 -45.57
CA MET A 1 -8.15 69.68 -44.68
C MET A 1 -8.98 68.45 -44.38
N ARG A 2 -8.68 67.32 -45.03
CA ARG A 2 -9.43 66.06 -44.95
C ARG A 2 -9.06 65.32 -43.66
N ARG A 3 -10.03 65.09 -42.77
CA ARG A 3 -9.90 64.19 -41.61
C ARG A 3 -10.31 62.77 -42.04
N PRO A 4 -9.55 61.71 -41.71
CA PRO A 4 -9.93 60.36 -42.10
C PRO A 4 -11.03 59.79 -41.20
N LEU A 5 -12.00 59.12 -41.82
CA LEU A 5 -12.96 58.26 -41.12
C LEU A 5 -12.23 57.03 -40.56
N SER A 6 -12.37 56.80 -39.26
CA SER A 6 -11.92 55.56 -38.61
C SER A 6 -12.94 54.45 -38.91
N LEU A 7 -12.50 53.48 -39.68
CA LEU A 7 -13.23 52.25 -40.00
C LEU A 7 -13.25 51.36 -38.75
N ARG A 8 -14.38 51.32 -38.03
CA ARG A 8 -14.59 50.35 -36.95
C ARG A 8 -14.81 48.96 -37.56
N THR A 9 -13.74 48.18 -37.65
CA THR A 9 -13.80 46.73 -37.91
C THR A 9 -14.54 46.04 -36.77
N LEU A 10 -15.73 45.52 -37.05
CA LEU A 10 -16.39 44.51 -36.23
C LEU A 10 -15.58 43.21 -36.30
N VAL A 11 -14.93 42.84 -35.20
CA VAL A 11 -14.36 41.51 -35.02
C VAL A 11 -15.52 40.58 -34.62
N PRO A 12 -15.81 39.50 -35.36
CA PRO A 12 -16.76 38.51 -34.90
C PRO A 12 -16.16 37.77 -33.71
N VAL A 13 -16.81 37.86 -32.55
CA VAL A 13 -16.52 37.00 -31.40
C VAL A 13 -16.96 35.59 -31.77
N VAL A 14 -16.02 34.78 -32.26
CA VAL A 14 -16.20 33.33 -32.37
C VAL A 14 -16.19 32.79 -30.94
N ALA A 15 -17.37 32.49 -30.40
CA ALA A 15 -17.50 31.72 -29.18
C ALA A 15 -16.95 30.32 -29.46
N LEU A 16 -15.72 30.05 -29.02
CA LEU A 16 -15.20 28.69 -28.94
C LEU A 16 -16.01 27.97 -27.86
N ALA A 17 -17.05 27.25 -28.28
CA ALA A 17 -17.68 26.25 -27.45
C ALA A 17 -16.64 25.14 -27.22
N ALA A 18 -15.93 25.22 -26.08
CA ALA A 18 -15.17 24.09 -25.57
C ALA A 18 -16.18 23.00 -25.22
N ALA A 19 -16.42 22.09 -26.17
CA ALA A 19 -17.09 20.84 -25.89
C ALA A 19 -16.21 20.09 -24.89
N ALA A 20 -16.52 20.23 -23.61
CA ALA A 20 -16.03 19.35 -22.57
C ALA A 20 -16.58 17.96 -22.92
N LEU A 21 -15.76 17.17 -23.61
CA LEU A 21 -15.93 15.73 -23.70
C LEU A 21 -15.85 15.22 -22.25
N ALA A 22 -17.02 15.07 -21.64
CA ALA A 22 -17.18 14.34 -20.41
C ALA A 22 -16.72 12.91 -20.71
N VAL A 23 -15.47 12.62 -20.35
CA VAL A 23 -15.01 11.24 -20.28
C VAL A 23 -15.91 10.58 -19.23
N PRO A 24 -16.76 9.61 -19.60
CA PRO A 24 -17.58 8.93 -18.62
C PRO A 24 -16.64 8.34 -17.57
N ALA A 25 -16.93 8.60 -16.30
CA ALA A 25 -16.26 7.96 -15.19
C ALA A 25 -16.43 6.45 -15.39
N THR A 26 -15.40 5.81 -15.93
CA THR A 26 -15.34 4.36 -16.01
C THR A 26 -15.37 3.89 -14.57
N ALA A 27 -16.33 3.00 -14.28
CA ALA A 27 -16.41 2.33 -13.00
C ALA A 27 -14.99 1.85 -12.64
N SER A 28 -14.46 2.36 -11.53
CA SER A 28 -13.24 1.84 -10.92
C SER A 28 -13.45 0.34 -10.78
N GLN A 29 -12.81 -0.46 -11.65
CA GLN A 29 -12.81 -1.89 -11.49
C GLN A 29 -12.13 -2.15 -10.17
N ALA A 30 -12.93 -2.63 -9.21
CA ALA A 30 -12.48 -2.98 -7.90
C ALA A 30 -11.24 -3.88 -8.02
N ALA A 31 -10.21 -3.57 -7.23
CA ALA A 31 -9.21 -4.57 -6.87
C ALA A 31 -9.95 -5.87 -6.50
N PRO A 32 -9.42 -7.06 -6.83
CA PRO A 32 -10.08 -8.31 -6.50
C PRO A 32 -10.42 -8.27 -5.01
N SER A 33 -11.70 -8.17 -4.70
CA SER A 33 -12.16 -8.27 -3.34
C SER A 33 -11.81 -9.68 -2.89
N ALA A 34 -10.91 -9.80 -1.91
CA ALA A 34 -10.96 -10.96 -1.05
C ALA A 34 -12.38 -10.97 -0.50
N GLY A 35 -13.22 -11.88 -1.03
CA GLY A 35 -14.58 -12.05 -0.53
C GLY A 35 -14.49 -12.17 0.98
N VAL A 36 -15.38 -11.49 1.69
CA VAL A 36 -15.46 -11.56 3.16
C VAL A 36 -15.86 -13.00 3.51
N GLY A 37 -14.90 -13.91 3.54
CA GLY A 37 -15.10 -15.28 3.95
C GLY A 37 -15.41 -15.33 5.44
N ALA A 38 -16.20 -16.31 5.84
CA ALA A 38 -16.52 -16.50 7.25
C ALA A 38 -15.24 -16.75 8.06
N ALA A 39 -15.20 -16.21 9.27
CA ALA A 39 -14.16 -16.58 10.22
C ALA A 39 -14.31 -18.06 10.60
N VAL A 40 -13.22 -18.82 10.54
CA VAL A 40 -13.19 -20.23 10.94
C VAL A 40 -12.49 -20.33 12.29
N PRO A 41 -13.21 -20.74 13.37
CA PRO A 41 -12.55 -21.14 14.60
C PRO A 41 -11.68 -22.35 14.30
N VAL A 42 -10.41 -22.28 14.67
CA VAL A 42 -9.48 -23.41 14.64
C VAL A 42 -8.91 -23.60 16.04
N ALA A 43 -8.36 -24.77 16.34
CA ALA A 43 -7.83 -25.08 17.67
C ALA A 43 -6.82 -24.02 18.18
N SER A 44 -6.17 -23.30 17.25
CA SER A 44 -5.15 -22.30 17.51
C SER A 44 -5.65 -20.84 17.51
N GLY A 45 -6.96 -20.58 17.42
CA GLY A 45 -7.53 -19.22 17.42
C GLY A 45 -8.65 -19.02 16.39
N VAL A 46 -8.82 -17.79 15.90
CA VAL A 46 -9.77 -17.49 14.82
C VAL A 46 -9.01 -16.98 13.60
N ARG A 47 -9.35 -17.50 12.41
CA ARG A 47 -8.78 -17.11 11.10
C ARG A 47 -9.84 -16.48 10.20
N ALA A 48 -9.48 -15.45 9.43
CA ALA A 48 -10.34 -14.86 8.40
C ALA A 48 -9.51 -14.45 7.16
N PRO A 49 -10.10 -14.37 5.96
CA PRO A 49 -9.42 -13.79 4.79
C PRO A 49 -9.00 -12.34 5.06
N ALA A 50 -7.85 -11.95 4.53
CA ALA A 50 -7.32 -10.61 4.74
C ALA A 50 -7.59 -9.65 3.57
N PRO A 51 -7.55 -8.32 3.81
CA PRO A 51 -7.55 -7.34 2.73
C PRO A 51 -6.30 -7.45 1.84
N VAL A 52 -6.47 -7.05 0.58
CA VAL A 52 -5.40 -6.96 -0.42
C VAL A 52 -5.24 -5.49 -0.84
N VAL A 53 -4.01 -5.06 -1.06
CA VAL A 53 -3.66 -3.69 -1.44
C VAL A 53 -2.98 -3.70 -2.82
N PRO A 54 -3.38 -2.82 -3.76
CA PRO A 54 -2.69 -2.64 -5.04
C PRO A 54 -1.80 -1.39 -5.07
N LEU A 55 -0.61 -1.51 -5.68
CA LEU A 55 0.19 -0.37 -6.13
C LEU A 55 -0.18 0.02 -7.57
N THR A 56 -0.37 1.33 -7.79
CA THR A 56 -0.73 1.87 -9.10
C THR A 56 0.34 2.76 -9.70
N VAL A 57 0.24 3.02 -11.00
CA VAL A 57 1.12 3.97 -11.69
C VAL A 57 0.92 5.39 -11.16
N GLY A 58 2.04 6.10 -10.96
CA GLY A 58 2.10 7.51 -10.59
C GLY A 58 2.55 8.42 -11.72
N ASP A 59 2.52 9.72 -11.44
CA ASP A 59 3.11 10.72 -12.32
C ASP A 59 4.64 10.52 -12.34
N ALA A 60 5.23 10.59 -13.53
CA ALA A 60 6.68 10.49 -13.64
C ALA A 60 7.34 11.72 -12.99
N PRO A 61 8.41 11.56 -12.18
CA PRO A 61 9.19 12.70 -11.71
C PRO A 61 9.86 13.40 -12.90
N ALA A 62 10.18 14.68 -12.73
CA ALA A 62 10.86 15.47 -13.76
C ALA A 62 12.26 14.90 -14.13
N VAL A 63 12.91 14.23 -13.18
CA VAL A 63 14.18 13.51 -13.33
C VAL A 63 14.05 12.18 -12.58
N PRO A 64 14.61 11.06 -13.08
CA PRO A 64 14.63 9.80 -12.35
C PRO A 64 15.15 9.97 -10.91
N THR A 65 14.46 9.35 -9.95
CA THR A 65 14.77 9.42 -8.52
C THR A 65 15.29 8.07 -8.03
N SER A 66 16.13 8.07 -6.99
CA SER A 66 16.65 6.85 -6.41
C SER A 66 16.77 6.94 -4.89
N VAL A 67 16.13 6.00 -4.20
CA VAL A 67 16.25 5.73 -2.77
C VAL A 67 16.86 4.36 -2.63
N ALA A 68 18.17 4.33 -2.40
CA ALA A 68 18.93 3.09 -2.32
C ALA A 68 18.64 2.30 -1.03
N GLU A 69 18.90 0.99 -1.08
CA GLU A 69 18.98 0.17 0.12
C GLU A 69 20.09 0.68 1.05
N PRO A 70 19.87 0.67 2.38
CA PRO A 70 20.97 0.86 3.32
C PRO A 70 21.96 -0.31 3.21
N ALA A 71 23.16 -0.13 3.75
CA ALA A 71 24.16 -1.20 3.82
C ALA A 71 23.59 -2.50 4.39
N ALA A 72 24.03 -3.63 3.83
CA ALA A 72 23.57 -4.96 4.21
C ALA A 72 23.67 -5.20 5.72
N LYS A 73 22.62 -5.76 6.29
CA LYS A 73 22.52 -6.13 7.71
C LYS A 73 22.46 -7.64 7.85
N ALA A 74 22.63 -8.13 9.08
CA ALA A 74 22.42 -9.54 9.37
C ALA A 74 21.00 -9.97 9.00
N VAL A 75 20.88 -11.13 8.37
CA VAL A 75 19.59 -11.77 8.07
C VAL A 75 18.95 -12.22 9.37
N THR A 76 17.69 -11.83 9.59
CA THR A 76 16.94 -12.15 10.81
C THR A 76 15.61 -12.84 10.56
N ALA A 77 15.21 -13.02 9.29
CA ALA A 77 14.05 -13.81 8.90
C ALA A 77 14.34 -14.57 7.60
N ARG A 78 13.81 -15.79 7.48
CA ARG A 78 13.87 -16.58 6.24
C ARG A 78 12.58 -16.41 5.45
N PHE A 79 12.70 -16.09 4.18
CA PHE A 79 11.59 -16.08 3.24
C PHE A 79 11.64 -17.33 2.34
N VAL A 80 10.47 -17.89 2.03
CA VAL A 80 10.31 -19.00 1.09
C VAL A 80 9.32 -18.58 0.02
N VAL A 81 9.79 -18.46 -1.22
CA VAL A 81 8.96 -17.94 -2.31
C VAL A 81 8.65 -19.04 -3.32
N THR A 82 7.37 -19.24 -3.59
CA THR A 82 6.87 -19.99 -4.73
C THR A 82 6.62 -19.01 -5.88
N TYR A 83 7.25 -19.24 -7.03
CA TYR A 83 7.19 -18.34 -8.19
C TYR A 83 6.36 -18.95 -9.32
N HIS A 84 5.41 -18.18 -9.86
CA HIS A 84 4.59 -18.56 -11.02
C HIS A 84 4.74 -17.54 -12.14
N GLY A 85 5.16 -17.97 -13.34
CA GLY A 85 5.17 -17.13 -14.55
C GLY A 85 6.30 -16.10 -14.66
N PHE A 86 7.25 -16.05 -13.71
CA PHE A 86 8.35 -15.08 -13.75
C PHE A 86 9.48 -15.51 -14.68
N SER A 87 10.01 -14.55 -15.45
CA SER A 87 11.29 -14.70 -16.14
C SER A 87 12.47 -14.72 -15.15
N ALA A 88 13.64 -15.21 -15.58
CA ALA A 88 14.83 -15.21 -14.73
C ALA A 88 15.24 -13.80 -14.24
N PRO A 89 15.23 -12.73 -15.07
CA PRO A 89 15.48 -11.36 -14.60
C PRO A 89 14.46 -10.88 -13.56
N ALA A 90 13.17 -11.17 -13.76
CA ALA A 90 12.13 -10.78 -12.82
C ALA A 90 12.28 -11.50 -11.47
N ARG A 91 12.61 -12.80 -11.47
CA ARG A 91 12.93 -13.55 -10.25
C ARG A 91 14.15 -12.99 -9.53
N ALA A 92 15.19 -12.62 -10.26
CA ALA A 92 16.38 -12.01 -9.67
C ALA A 92 16.08 -10.66 -9.01
N ALA A 93 15.24 -9.82 -9.65
CA ALA A 93 14.78 -8.56 -9.06
C ALA A 93 13.90 -8.77 -7.82
N PHE A 94 13.01 -9.76 -7.87
CA PHE A 94 12.21 -10.16 -6.70
C PHE A 94 13.10 -10.63 -5.54
N GLN A 95 14.09 -11.48 -5.82
CA GLN A 95 14.97 -12.01 -4.79
C GLN A 95 15.72 -10.89 -4.06
N ARG A 96 16.13 -9.81 -4.74
CA ARG A 96 16.75 -8.66 -4.07
C ARG A 96 15.81 -7.98 -3.07
N ALA A 97 14.53 -7.83 -3.41
CA ALA A 97 13.53 -7.32 -2.47
C ALA A 97 13.32 -8.26 -1.27
N VAL A 98 13.39 -9.58 -1.49
CA VAL A 98 13.35 -10.58 -0.42
C VAL A 98 14.58 -10.48 0.48
N ASP A 99 15.77 -10.38 -0.10
CA ASP A 99 17.03 -10.25 0.62
C ASP A 99 17.00 -8.98 1.49
N TYR A 100 16.48 -7.88 0.95
CA TYR A 100 16.22 -6.67 1.73
C TYR A 100 15.31 -6.93 2.94
N TRP A 101 14.10 -7.45 2.71
CA TRP A 101 13.12 -7.69 3.78
C TRP A 101 13.61 -8.70 4.83
N SER A 102 14.42 -9.68 4.44
CA SER A 102 15.03 -10.68 5.33
C SER A 102 15.89 -10.07 6.45
N THR A 103 16.33 -8.83 6.26
CA THR A 103 17.14 -8.06 7.23
C THR A 103 16.36 -6.94 7.93
N GLN A 104 15.12 -6.64 7.49
CA GLN A 104 14.29 -5.60 8.09
C GLN A 104 13.33 -6.14 9.15
N VAL A 105 12.94 -7.42 9.02
CA VAL A 105 12.07 -8.13 9.97
C VAL A 105 12.82 -9.30 10.60
N THR A 106 12.43 -9.67 11.82
CA THR A 106 12.98 -10.82 12.53
C THR A 106 11.90 -11.89 12.63
N SER A 107 12.22 -13.16 12.43
CA SER A 107 11.28 -14.28 12.66
C SER A 107 12.04 -15.59 12.77
N SER A 108 11.71 -16.43 13.76
CA SER A 108 12.15 -17.82 13.83
C SER A 108 11.32 -18.74 12.94
N VAL A 109 10.13 -18.30 12.50
CA VAL A 109 9.25 -19.02 11.58
C VAL A 109 9.47 -18.49 10.16
N PRO A 110 9.70 -19.35 9.16
CA PRO A 110 9.84 -18.90 7.77
C PRO A 110 8.58 -18.17 7.30
N ILE A 111 8.77 -17.06 6.58
CA ILE A 111 7.70 -16.29 5.92
C ILE A 111 7.53 -16.83 4.51
N THR A 112 6.36 -17.35 4.20
CA THR A 112 6.06 -18.02 2.93
C THR A 112 5.31 -17.08 1.99
N VAL A 113 5.72 -17.02 0.72
CA VAL A 113 5.16 -16.10 -0.27
C VAL A 113 4.77 -16.89 -1.51
N ASP A 114 3.52 -16.73 -1.95
CA ASP A 114 3.05 -17.20 -3.25
C ASP A 114 3.00 -16.03 -4.23
N ALA A 115 3.97 -15.98 -5.14
CA ALA A 115 4.18 -14.89 -6.06
C ALA A 115 3.76 -15.30 -7.48
N THR A 116 2.89 -14.52 -8.11
CA THR A 116 2.41 -14.76 -9.49
C THR A 116 2.67 -13.56 -10.39
N TYR A 117 3.32 -13.77 -11.53
CA TYR A 117 3.46 -12.80 -12.61
C TYR A 117 2.33 -13.02 -13.62
N THR A 118 1.35 -12.12 -13.66
CA THR A 118 0.08 -12.30 -14.38
C THR A 118 -0.48 -10.97 -14.86
N ALA A 119 -1.39 -10.99 -15.85
CA ALA A 119 -2.08 -9.78 -16.27
C ALA A 119 -2.90 -9.22 -15.09
N LEU A 120 -2.72 -7.93 -14.81
CA LEU A 120 -3.52 -7.16 -13.86
C LEU A 120 -4.29 -6.05 -14.59
N GLY A 121 -5.23 -5.42 -13.88
CA GLY A 121 -6.03 -4.32 -14.41
C GLY A 121 -5.15 -3.12 -14.86
N PRO A 122 -5.68 -2.25 -15.73
CA PRO A 122 -4.93 -1.10 -16.25
C PRO A 122 -4.34 -0.24 -15.11
N GLY A 123 -3.05 0.09 -15.22
CA GLY A 123 -2.38 0.94 -14.24
C GLY A 123 -2.02 0.27 -12.92
N ILE A 124 -2.30 -1.02 -12.72
CA ILE A 124 -1.91 -1.77 -11.52
C ILE A 124 -0.55 -2.43 -11.77
N LEU A 125 0.47 -2.00 -11.03
CA LEU A 125 1.85 -2.51 -11.14
C LEU A 125 1.99 -3.84 -10.38
N GLY A 126 1.44 -3.88 -9.18
CA GLY A 126 1.46 -5.02 -8.29
C GLY A 126 0.24 -5.00 -7.37
N SER A 127 0.04 -6.12 -6.67
CA SER A 127 -0.89 -6.19 -5.56
C SER A 127 -0.53 -7.34 -4.64
N ALA A 128 -0.50 -7.07 -3.35
CA ALA A 128 -0.24 -8.08 -2.34
C ALA A 128 -0.99 -7.82 -1.03
N GLY A 129 -1.00 -8.86 -0.23
CA GLY A 129 -1.51 -8.86 1.12
C GLY A 129 -1.22 -10.19 1.79
N PRO A 130 -1.45 -10.29 3.10
CA PRO A 130 -1.42 -11.57 3.77
C PRO A 130 -2.55 -12.46 3.23
N SER A 131 -2.38 -13.77 3.28
CA SER A 131 -3.45 -14.70 2.87
C SER A 131 -4.64 -14.61 3.82
N SER A 132 -4.38 -14.35 5.09
CA SER A 132 -5.30 -14.38 6.20
C SER A 132 -4.82 -13.52 7.37
N VAL A 133 -5.76 -13.28 8.28
CA VAL A 133 -5.48 -12.69 9.57
C VAL A 133 -5.96 -13.60 10.70
N TRP A 134 -5.28 -13.48 11.83
CA TRP A 134 -5.47 -14.30 13.02
C TRP A 134 -5.71 -13.46 14.24
N ARG A 135 -6.64 -13.88 15.09
CA ARG A 135 -6.84 -13.30 16.42
C ARG A 135 -6.98 -14.39 17.46
N ASP A 136 -6.72 -14.01 18.71
CA ASP A 136 -6.95 -14.85 19.89
C ASP A 136 -6.20 -16.20 19.81
N PHE A 137 -5.04 -16.21 19.14
CA PHE A 137 -4.12 -17.33 19.10
C PHE A 137 -3.17 -17.31 20.29
N ALA A 138 -2.57 -18.45 20.63
CA ALA A 138 -1.56 -18.52 21.69
C ALA A 138 -0.35 -17.66 21.33
N GLY A 139 -0.07 -16.64 22.12
CA GLY A 139 0.97 -15.63 21.85
C GLY A 139 0.45 -14.33 21.22
N ALA A 140 -0.85 -14.19 20.98
CA ALA A 140 -1.46 -12.96 20.50
C ALA A 140 -1.21 -11.79 21.49
N PRO A 141 -0.61 -10.67 21.05
CA PRO A 141 -0.30 -9.55 21.95
C PRO A 141 -1.53 -8.85 22.54
N LYS A 142 -2.67 -8.92 21.85
CA LYS A 142 -3.91 -8.27 22.27
C LYS A 142 -5.13 -9.11 21.86
N ALA A 143 -5.99 -9.39 22.82
CA ALA A 143 -7.27 -10.06 22.58
C ALA A 143 -8.18 -9.24 21.64
N GLY A 144 -8.97 -9.92 20.83
CA GLY A 144 -9.91 -9.30 19.88
C GLY A 144 -9.22 -8.39 18.86
N THR A 145 -8.01 -8.74 18.43
CA THR A 145 -7.24 -7.99 17.42
C THR A 145 -6.68 -8.95 16.38
N TRP A 146 -6.88 -8.63 15.10
CA TRP A 146 -6.36 -9.38 13.98
C TRP A 146 -4.89 -9.04 13.71
N TYR A 147 -4.07 -10.07 13.48
CA TYR A 147 -2.67 -9.98 13.08
C TYR A 147 -2.50 -10.75 11.76
N VAL A 148 -1.70 -10.19 10.83
CA VAL A 148 -1.41 -10.84 9.55
C VAL A 148 -0.66 -12.17 9.76
N ASP A 149 -0.82 -13.15 8.86
CA ASP A 149 -0.24 -14.50 8.97
C ASP A 149 1.20 -14.49 9.48
N ALA A 150 2.09 -13.79 8.80
CA ALA A 150 3.51 -13.77 9.13
C ALA A 150 3.80 -13.27 10.57
N VAL A 151 3.03 -12.27 11.05
CA VAL A 151 3.16 -11.77 12.43
C VAL A 151 2.58 -12.77 13.41
N ALA A 152 1.43 -13.36 13.11
CA ALA A 152 0.79 -14.35 13.96
C ALA A 152 1.68 -15.60 14.12
N ASN A 153 2.18 -16.13 13.02
CA ASN A 153 3.09 -17.28 12.96
C ASN A 153 4.36 -17.04 13.76
N ARG A 154 5.00 -15.88 13.58
CA ARG A 154 6.17 -15.49 14.39
C ARG A 154 5.85 -15.49 15.89
N ARG A 155 4.74 -14.88 16.27
CA ARG A 155 4.37 -14.69 17.68
C ARG A 155 3.95 -16.00 18.33
N HIS A 156 3.35 -16.89 17.56
CA HIS A 156 3.01 -18.25 17.97
C HIS A 156 4.24 -19.15 18.07
N GLY A 157 5.22 -18.97 17.19
CA GLY A 157 6.45 -19.76 17.13
C GLY A 157 6.42 -20.91 16.12
N SER A 158 5.31 -21.11 15.41
CA SER A 158 5.19 -22.05 14.29
C SER A 158 4.17 -21.54 13.25
N GLN A 159 4.15 -22.17 12.08
CA GLN A 159 3.09 -21.96 11.09
C GLN A 159 1.74 -22.41 11.65
N LEU A 160 0.75 -21.52 11.65
CA LEU A 160 -0.62 -21.76 12.12
C LEU A 160 -1.50 -22.42 11.04
N ASP A 161 -1.13 -22.26 9.76
CA ASP A 161 -1.81 -22.81 8.60
C ASP A 161 -0.78 -23.12 7.49
N PRO A 162 -1.00 -24.17 6.68
CA PRO A 162 -0.05 -24.54 5.62
C PRO A 162 -0.12 -23.65 4.37
N SER A 163 -1.13 -22.78 4.24
CA SER A 163 -1.20 -21.81 3.14
C SER A 163 -0.06 -20.80 3.23
N PRO A 164 0.34 -20.17 2.11
CA PRO A 164 1.36 -19.12 2.15
C PRO A 164 0.95 -17.97 3.10
N ASP A 165 1.92 -17.33 3.75
CA ASP A 165 1.68 -16.14 4.59
C ASP A 165 1.26 -14.93 3.75
N VAL A 166 1.83 -14.79 2.55
CA VAL A 166 1.63 -13.66 1.65
C VAL A 166 1.27 -14.16 0.26
N VAL A 167 0.25 -13.56 -0.35
CA VAL A 167 -0.03 -13.71 -1.79
C VAL A 167 0.31 -12.40 -2.48
N ALA A 168 1.12 -12.48 -3.53
CA ALA A 168 1.56 -11.32 -4.28
C ALA A 168 1.41 -11.55 -5.80
N ARG A 169 0.83 -10.57 -6.49
CA ARG A 169 0.62 -10.57 -7.94
C ARG A 169 1.32 -9.37 -8.56
N PHE A 170 1.98 -9.59 -9.68
CA PHE A 170 2.73 -8.55 -10.40
C PHE A 170 2.34 -8.55 -11.86
N SER A 171 2.16 -7.35 -12.42
CA SER A 171 1.56 -7.20 -13.73
C SER A 171 2.49 -7.65 -14.86
N SER A 172 2.06 -8.65 -15.60
CA SER A 172 2.67 -9.06 -16.86
C SER A 172 2.25 -8.19 -18.05
N SER A 173 1.35 -7.22 -17.84
CA SER A 173 0.81 -6.33 -18.88
C SER A 173 1.73 -5.16 -19.21
N PHE A 174 2.77 -4.90 -18.40
CA PHE A 174 3.72 -3.82 -18.64
C PHE A 174 4.94 -4.33 -19.43
N GLY A 175 5.22 -3.69 -20.57
CA GLY A 175 6.40 -3.97 -21.39
C GLY A 175 7.66 -3.20 -20.98
N ASN A 176 7.55 -2.26 -20.04
CA ASN A 176 8.58 -1.29 -19.66
C ASN A 176 9.12 -1.52 -18.23
N TRP A 177 9.28 -2.77 -17.83
CA TRP A 177 9.91 -3.12 -16.55
C TRP A 177 11.43 -2.95 -16.59
N SER A 178 11.99 -2.38 -15.53
CA SER A 178 13.42 -2.42 -15.22
C SER A 178 13.67 -3.48 -14.15
N PHE A 179 14.46 -4.50 -14.51
CA PHE A 179 14.87 -5.59 -13.61
C PHE A 179 16.32 -5.47 -13.12
N GLY A 180 17.04 -4.44 -13.57
CA GLY A 180 18.47 -4.25 -13.31
C GLY A 180 18.78 -3.80 -11.88
N THR A 181 20.07 -3.69 -11.57
CA THR A 181 20.57 -3.20 -10.27
C THR A 181 20.86 -1.70 -10.26
N GLY A 182 20.95 -1.05 -11.43
CA GLY A 182 21.01 0.41 -11.53
C GLY A 182 19.66 1.06 -11.24
N SER A 183 19.63 2.40 -11.19
CA SER A 183 18.38 3.15 -11.15
C SER A 183 17.55 2.90 -12.42
N ALA A 184 16.24 2.82 -12.28
CA ALA A 184 15.32 2.70 -13.40
C ALA A 184 15.46 3.89 -14.36
N PRO A 185 15.67 3.64 -15.66
CA PRO A 185 15.62 4.70 -16.67
C PRO A 185 14.25 5.40 -16.70
N ALA A 186 14.24 6.65 -17.15
CA ALA A 186 13.00 7.38 -17.42
C ALA A 186 12.06 6.55 -18.33
N GLY A 187 10.76 6.54 -18.03
CA GLY A 187 9.76 5.78 -18.77
C GLY A 187 9.71 4.28 -18.45
N THR A 188 10.54 3.78 -17.52
CA THR A 188 10.49 2.39 -17.02
C THR A 188 10.06 2.32 -15.56
N TYR A 189 9.51 1.20 -15.12
CA TYR A 189 9.16 0.97 -13.71
C TYR A 189 10.18 0.03 -13.05
N ASP A 190 10.72 0.38 -11.87
CA ASP A 190 11.65 -0.49 -11.14
C ASP A 190 10.91 -1.66 -10.50
N PHE A 191 11.13 -2.88 -11.00
CA PHE A 191 10.42 -4.06 -10.51
C PHE A 191 10.74 -4.39 -9.06
N GLN A 192 12.00 -4.20 -8.64
CA GLN A 192 12.39 -4.42 -7.24
C GLN A 192 11.65 -3.47 -6.30
N SER A 193 11.44 -2.22 -6.68
CA SER A 193 10.68 -1.24 -5.88
C SER A 193 9.23 -1.69 -5.70
N VAL A 194 8.59 -2.15 -6.78
CA VAL A 194 7.22 -2.70 -6.72
C VAL A 194 7.18 -3.94 -5.81
N VAL A 195 8.09 -4.90 -5.96
CA VAL A 195 8.13 -6.08 -5.07
C VAL A 195 8.37 -5.68 -3.61
N THR A 196 9.27 -4.73 -3.36
CA THR A 196 9.57 -4.27 -2.00
C THR A 196 8.35 -3.63 -1.35
N HIS A 197 7.60 -2.81 -2.10
CA HIS A 197 6.35 -2.19 -1.67
C HIS A 197 5.30 -3.26 -1.34
N GLU A 198 5.04 -4.17 -2.26
CA GLU A 198 3.99 -5.19 -2.13
C GLU A 198 4.25 -6.15 -0.96
N LEU A 199 5.50 -6.56 -0.75
CA LEU A 199 5.87 -7.34 0.43
C LEU A 199 5.66 -6.55 1.73
N GLY A 200 5.76 -5.22 1.72
CA GLY A 200 5.42 -4.36 2.85
C GLY A 200 3.95 -4.51 3.29
N HIS A 201 3.03 -4.62 2.33
CA HIS A 201 1.62 -4.94 2.62
C HIS A 201 1.46 -6.36 3.17
N GLY A 202 2.08 -7.35 2.55
CA GLY A 202 2.09 -8.74 3.07
C GLY A 202 2.58 -8.84 4.53
N LEU A 203 3.51 -7.99 4.93
CA LEU A 203 4.04 -7.92 6.29
C LEU A 203 3.17 -7.08 7.25
N GLY A 204 2.08 -6.46 6.80
CA GLY A 204 1.08 -5.84 7.67
C GLY A 204 1.02 -4.31 7.65
N PHE A 205 1.54 -3.66 6.61
CA PHE A 205 1.19 -2.27 6.31
C PHE A 205 -0.18 -2.20 5.61
N LEU A 206 -1.26 -2.49 6.33
CA LEU A 206 -2.64 -2.41 5.81
C LEU A 206 -3.63 -2.46 6.97
N GLY A 207 -4.84 -1.94 6.76
CA GLY A 207 -5.92 -2.09 7.72
C GLY A 207 -7.24 -2.56 7.12
N ALA A 208 -8.27 -2.69 7.96
CA ALA A 208 -9.58 -3.22 7.62
C ALA A 208 -10.58 -2.24 6.95
N GLY A 209 -10.13 -1.04 6.61
CA GLY A 209 -11.00 0.09 6.33
C GLY A 209 -11.84 -0.13 5.08
N ILE A 210 -13.07 0.36 5.13
CA ILE A 210 -13.99 0.41 4.01
C ILE A 210 -14.82 1.68 4.13
N VAL A 211 -15.07 2.33 2.99
CA VAL A 211 -16.10 3.36 2.85
C VAL A 211 -16.98 2.98 1.67
N SER A 212 -18.28 2.91 1.90
CA SER A 212 -19.28 2.61 0.86
C SER A 212 -20.55 3.39 1.14
N SER A 213 -21.08 4.08 0.13
CA SER A 213 -22.31 4.89 0.23
C SER A 213 -22.34 5.86 1.42
N GLY A 214 -21.20 6.45 1.75
CA GLY A 214 -21.05 7.39 2.88
C GLY A 214 -21.04 6.74 4.27
N GLN A 215 -21.09 5.41 4.35
CA GLN A 215 -20.91 4.63 5.57
C GLN A 215 -19.52 3.97 5.57
N SER A 216 -19.02 3.57 6.73
CA SER A 216 -17.65 3.07 6.84
C SER A 216 -17.40 2.17 8.04
N SER A 217 -16.33 1.37 7.98
CA SER A 217 -15.81 0.62 9.12
C SER A 217 -14.28 0.64 9.08
N VAL A 218 -13.64 0.49 10.23
CA VAL A 218 -12.21 0.20 10.40
C VAL A 218 -12.00 -1.11 11.15
N ARG A 219 -12.95 -2.04 10.97
CA ARG A 219 -12.97 -3.35 11.61
C ARG A 219 -13.30 -4.41 10.57
N LEU A 220 -12.59 -5.54 10.67
CA LEU A 220 -12.88 -6.74 9.92
C LEU A 220 -13.67 -7.68 10.84
N LEU A 221 -14.88 -8.07 10.44
CA LEU A 221 -15.73 -8.97 11.23
C LEU A 221 -15.90 -8.52 12.70
N GLY A 222 -16.02 -7.21 12.93
CA GLY A 222 -16.20 -6.61 14.26
C GLY A 222 -14.93 -6.35 15.06
N PHE A 223 -13.74 -6.72 14.55
CA PHE A 223 -12.46 -6.51 15.25
C PHE A 223 -11.45 -5.74 14.40
N PRO A 224 -10.57 -4.91 15.01
CA PRO A 224 -9.53 -4.19 14.28
C PRO A 224 -8.40 -5.12 13.81
N ILE A 225 -7.74 -4.75 12.72
CA ILE A 225 -6.38 -5.22 12.44
C ILE A 225 -5.41 -4.44 13.34
N ALA A 226 -4.27 -5.04 13.73
CA ALA A 226 -3.27 -4.42 14.58
C ALA A 226 -2.85 -3.02 14.09
N TYR A 227 -2.83 -2.81 12.77
CA TYR A 227 -2.62 -1.51 12.11
C TYR A 227 -3.65 -0.44 12.53
N ASP A 228 -4.94 -0.81 12.57
CA ASP A 228 -6.05 0.10 12.87
C ASP A 228 -5.99 0.66 14.30
N LEU A 229 -5.27 -0.01 15.21
CA LEU A 229 -5.09 0.43 16.60
C LEU A 229 -4.41 1.80 16.71
N ALA A 230 -3.63 2.19 15.71
CA ALA A 230 -2.81 3.40 15.71
C ALA A 230 -3.34 4.51 14.78
N THR A 231 -4.44 4.27 14.05
CA THR A 231 -4.96 5.25 13.09
C THR A 231 -5.80 6.32 13.76
N ARG A 232 -5.59 7.58 13.36
CA ARG A 232 -6.24 8.75 13.95
C ARG A 232 -6.58 9.81 12.91
N LYS A 233 -7.56 10.66 13.24
CA LYS A 233 -7.73 11.99 12.64
C LYS A 233 -7.57 13.04 13.75
N GLY A 234 -6.49 13.82 13.69
CA GLY A 234 -6.08 14.65 14.82
C GLY A 234 -5.84 13.79 16.07
N THR A 235 -6.47 14.13 17.19
CA THR A 235 -6.37 13.36 18.45
C THR A 235 -7.33 12.17 18.52
N THR A 236 -8.38 12.17 17.69
CA THR A 236 -9.44 11.16 17.67
C THR A 236 -8.96 9.87 17.04
N LYS A 237 -9.07 8.74 17.77
CA LYS A 237 -8.82 7.41 17.21
C LYS A 237 -9.92 7.07 16.21
N LEU A 238 -9.58 6.50 15.05
CA LEU A 238 -10.63 6.07 14.12
C LEU A 238 -11.50 4.98 14.74
N LEU A 239 -10.92 4.08 15.54
CA LEU A 239 -11.67 3.04 16.27
C LEU A 239 -12.66 3.56 17.31
N SER A 240 -12.58 4.83 17.75
CA SER A 240 -13.61 5.40 18.64
C SER A 240 -14.81 5.95 17.88
N LEU A 241 -14.74 6.05 16.55
CA LEU A 241 -15.88 6.43 15.72
C LEU A 241 -16.74 5.18 15.44
N PRO A 242 -18.08 5.31 15.41
CA PRO A 242 -18.95 4.17 15.14
C PRO A 242 -18.76 3.64 13.72
N ASP A 243 -18.75 2.32 13.58
CA ASP A 243 -18.90 1.67 12.29
C ASP A 243 -20.30 1.99 11.70
N GLY A 244 -20.42 1.93 10.38
CA GLY A 244 -21.61 2.36 9.64
C GLY A 244 -21.82 3.88 9.60
N SER A 245 -20.93 4.69 10.18
CA SER A 245 -21.17 6.13 10.34
C SER A 245 -20.58 6.99 9.22
N ALA A 246 -21.28 8.09 8.93
CA ALA A 246 -20.79 9.17 8.07
C ALA A 246 -19.62 9.94 8.69
N THR A 247 -19.53 10.01 10.02
CA THR A 247 -18.41 10.66 10.72
C THR A 247 -17.10 9.91 10.50
N LEU A 248 -17.12 8.58 10.59
CA LEU A 248 -15.96 7.77 10.25
C LEU A 248 -15.63 7.85 8.75
N ALA A 249 -16.64 7.87 7.88
CA ALA A 249 -16.42 7.98 6.44
C ALA A 249 -15.74 9.31 6.09
N SER A 250 -16.26 10.41 6.62
CA SER A 250 -15.65 11.74 6.49
C SER A 250 -14.23 11.80 7.05
N ALA A 251 -13.95 11.08 8.14
CA ALA A 251 -12.60 11.01 8.67
C ALA A 251 -11.64 10.27 7.72
N LEU A 252 -12.07 9.14 7.17
CA LEU A 252 -11.29 8.32 6.23
C LEU A 252 -11.07 8.99 4.86
N THR A 253 -11.87 10.00 4.50
CA THR A 253 -11.75 10.75 3.25
C THR A 253 -11.38 12.23 3.48
N SER A 254 -10.53 12.51 4.47
CA SER A 254 -10.27 13.89 4.93
C SER A 254 -8.92 14.48 4.55
N ASN A 255 -8.02 13.71 3.94
CA ASN A 255 -6.59 14.00 3.79
C ASN A 255 -5.86 14.27 5.12
N ALA A 256 -6.45 13.88 6.26
CA ALA A 256 -5.95 14.21 7.59
C ALA A 256 -5.84 12.98 8.50
N VAL A 257 -5.82 11.78 7.91
CA VAL A 257 -5.60 10.53 8.65
C VAL A 257 -4.11 10.36 8.89
N THR A 258 -3.77 9.88 10.09
CA THR A 258 -2.39 9.66 10.51
C THR A 258 -2.22 8.32 11.20
N PHE A 259 -1.01 7.76 11.14
CA PHE A 259 -0.58 6.63 11.95
C PHE A 259 0.27 7.16 13.12
N ASP A 260 -0.23 6.98 14.34
CA ASP A 260 0.36 7.60 15.53
C ASP A 260 0.78 6.58 16.58
N THR A 261 2.09 6.38 16.70
CA THR A 261 2.74 5.61 17.77
C THR A 261 4.01 6.29 18.23
N THR A 262 4.47 5.97 19.45
CA THR A 262 5.76 6.45 19.95
C THR A 262 6.92 6.06 19.04
N LYS A 263 6.87 4.88 18.41
CA LYS A 263 7.89 4.41 17.46
C LYS A 263 7.94 5.29 16.20
N VAL A 264 6.78 5.61 15.62
CA VAL A 264 6.70 6.48 14.44
C VAL A 264 7.12 7.90 14.77
N ARG A 265 6.63 8.46 15.88
CA ARG A 265 7.07 9.79 16.35
C ARG A 265 8.58 9.87 16.58
N GLY A 266 9.18 8.80 17.11
CA GLY A 266 10.61 8.71 17.36
C GLY A 266 11.48 8.82 16.10
N VAL A 267 10.94 8.46 14.94
CA VAL A 267 11.67 8.53 13.66
C VAL A 267 11.19 9.66 12.73
N ASN A 268 10.07 10.30 13.06
CA ASN A 268 9.43 11.35 12.27
C ASN A 268 9.38 12.71 13.01
N GLY A 269 10.45 13.04 13.74
CA GLY A 269 10.61 14.36 14.38
C GLY A 269 9.50 14.69 15.40
N GLY A 270 9.00 13.69 16.13
CA GLY A 270 7.93 13.85 17.12
C GLY A 270 6.51 13.84 16.54
N LYS A 271 6.36 13.73 15.22
CA LYS A 271 5.07 13.78 14.51
C LYS A 271 4.54 12.38 14.17
N PRO A 272 3.22 12.16 14.12
CA PRO A 272 2.66 10.96 13.51
C PRO A 272 2.93 10.95 12.00
N ALA A 273 2.79 9.80 11.34
CA ALA A 273 2.96 9.68 9.90
C ALA A 273 1.65 10.04 9.18
N SER A 274 1.72 10.85 8.12
CA SER A 274 0.56 11.16 7.28
C SER A 274 0.19 9.95 6.43
N LEU A 275 -1.09 9.59 6.41
CA LEU A 275 -1.62 8.50 5.59
C LEU A 275 -2.40 9.05 4.40
N TYR A 276 -2.32 8.35 3.28
CA TYR A 276 -3.06 8.68 2.06
C TYR A 276 -4.56 8.52 2.29
N ALA A 277 -5.29 9.60 2.53
CA ALA A 277 -6.72 9.57 2.82
C ALA A 277 -7.49 10.53 1.89
N PRO A 278 -7.47 10.29 0.56
CA PRO A 278 -8.05 11.18 -0.44
C PRO A 278 -9.52 11.48 -0.18
N SER A 279 -10.03 12.58 -0.74
CA SER A 279 -11.46 12.95 -0.66
C SER A 279 -12.40 11.92 -1.29
N THR A 280 -11.88 11.09 -2.18
CA THR A 280 -12.59 9.93 -2.75
C THR A 280 -11.94 8.66 -2.25
N TRP A 281 -12.71 7.84 -1.53
CA TRP A 281 -12.25 6.54 -1.05
C TRP A 281 -11.81 5.64 -2.19
N GLN A 282 -10.65 5.01 -2.03
CA GLN A 282 -10.11 4.00 -2.94
C GLN A 282 -9.93 2.71 -2.15
N GLN A 283 -10.82 1.74 -2.40
CA GLN A 283 -10.77 0.46 -1.70
C GLN A 283 -9.43 -0.22 -1.92
N GLY A 284 -8.81 -0.66 -0.82
CA GLY A 284 -7.49 -1.27 -0.85
C GLY A 284 -6.33 -0.28 -0.98
N SER A 285 -6.56 1.03 -1.03
CA SER A 285 -5.46 2.02 -1.09
C SER A 285 -5.55 3.11 -0.03
N SER A 286 -6.73 3.71 0.15
CA SER A 286 -6.93 4.72 1.18
C SER A 286 -6.50 4.18 2.56
N TYR A 287 -5.85 5.05 3.34
CA TYR A 287 -5.21 4.91 4.64
C TYR A 287 -4.23 3.73 4.86
N SER A 288 -4.11 2.83 3.88
CA SER A 288 -3.14 1.73 3.84
C SER A 288 -1.87 2.10 3.07
N HIS A 289 -1.68 3.39 2.77
CA HIS A 289 -0.48 3.97 2.20
C HIS A 289 -0.06 5.23 2.97
N LEU A 290 1.22 5.57 2.90
CA LEU A 290 1.73 6.89 3.28
C LEU A 290 1.23 7.96 2.30
N ASP A 291 1.08 9.18 2.79
CA ASP A 291 0.59 10.30 1.98
C ASP A 291 1.59 10.71 0.88
N GLU A 292 1.20 10.54 -0.38
CA GLU A 292 2.00 10.87 -1.57
C GLU A 292 2.46 12.33 -1.60
N ALA A 293 1.61 13.26 -1.16
CA ALA A 293 1.94 14.69 -1.19
C ALA A 293 3.00 15.06 -0.14
N THR A 294 3.03 14.33 0.98
CA THR A 294 3.99 14.47 2.08
C THR A 294 5.31 13.74 1.78
N TYR A 295 5.25 12.50 1.28
CA TYR A 295 6.40 11.62 1.05
C TYR A 295 6.63 11.40 -0.45
N ARG A 296 6.90 12.49 -1.17
CA ARG A 296 6.97 12.50 -2.64
C ARG A 296 8.08 11.62 -3.20
N ALA A 297 8.03 11.39 -4.51
CA ALA A 297 9.10 10.78 -5.30
C ALA A 297 10.52 11.20 -4.86
N GLY A 298 11.35 10.21 -4.51
CA GLY A 298 12.71 10.42 -4.02
C GLY A 298 12.85 10.71 -2.52
N ASP A 299 11.75 10.87 -1.78
CA ASP A 299 11.79 10.93 -0.32
C ASP A 299 12.19 9.57 0.26
N ARG A 300 12.96 9.57 1.35
CA ARG A 300 13.46 8.34 1.98
C ARG A 300 12.35 7.42 2.53
N ASP A 301 11.16 7.96 2.76
CA ASP A 301 9.97 7.29 3.30
C ASP A 301 8.89 7.09 2.22
N SER A 302 9.20 7.31 0.93
CA SER A 302 8.25 7.22 -0.20
C SER A 302 7.84 5.79 -0.58
N LEU A 303 8.48 4.72 -0.06
CA LEU A 303 8.20 3.36 -0.52
C LEU A 303 6.70 3.01 -0.45
N MET A 304 6.04 3.32 0.66
CA MET A 304 4.66 2.90 0.91
C MET A 304 3.63 3.95 0.49
N THR A 305 3.94 4.85 -0.43
CA THR A 305 2.92 5.72 -1.04
C THR A 305 2.13 4.97 -2.13
N PRO A 306 0.90 5.38 -2.48
CA PRO A 306 -0.02 4.56 -3.28
C PRO A 306 0.34 4.46 -4.77
N LYS A 307 1.39 5.18 -5.21
CA LYS A 307 1.75 5.34 -6.60
C LYS A 307 3.25 5.24 -6.78
N LEU A 308 3.66 4.65 -7.91
CA LEU A 308 5.04 4.67 -8.36
C LEU A 308 5.11 5.27 -9.76
N GLY A 309 5.80 6.40 -9.90
CA GLY A 309 6.11 7.04 -11.16
C GLY A 309 7.17 6.27 -11.96
N SER A 310 7.13 6.40 -13.29
CA SER A 310 8.18 5.80 -14.13
C SER A 310 9.50 6.56 -13.96
N GLY A 311 10.63 5.83 -13.88
CA GLY A 311 11.95 6.39 -13.54
C GLY A 311 12.22 6.52 -12.04
N GLU A 312 11.27 6.13 -11.19
CA GLU A 312 11.51 6.03 -9.75
C GLU A 312 12.17 4.69 -9.38
N THR A 313 13.13 4.75 -8.46
CA THR A 313 13.76 3.59 -7.83
C THR A 313 13.68 3.75 -6.32
N ILE A 314 12.85 2.96 -5.65
CA ILE A 314 12.63 3.04 -4.21
C ILE A 314 12.88 1.66 -3.60
N ARG A 315 14.11 1.41 -3.15
CA ARG A 315 14.53 0.08 -2.67
C ARG A 315 14.71 0.02 -1.16
N SER A 316 14.33 1.08 -0.43
CA SER A 316 14.31 1.10 1.03
C SER A 316 12.94 1.48 1.53
N ALA A 317 12.43 0.75 2.53
CA ALA A 317 11.16 1.02 3.18
C ALA A 317 11.13 2.34 3.96
N GLY A 318 12.28 2.94 4.25
CA GLY A 318 12.35 4.15 5.06
C GLY A 318 12.09 3.91 6.54
N PRO A 319 12.53 4.84 7.42
CA PRO A 319 12.31 4.73 8.85
C PRO A 319 10.84 4.63 9.28
N ILE A 320 9.91 5.33 8.62
CA ILE A 320 8.50 5.36 9.00
C ILE A 320 7.85 4.00 8.79
N THR A 321 7.96 3.41 7.60
CA THR A 321 7.40 2.08 7.32
C THR A 321 7.93 1.04 8.30
N LYS A 322 9.24 1.06 8.58
CA LYS A 322 9.84 0.16 9.58
C LYS A 322 9.28 0.38 10.98
N ALA A 323 8.98 1.62 11.36
CA ALA A 323 8.37 1.93 12.65
C ALA A 323 6.89 1.49 12.71
N VAL A 324 6.15 1.59 11.61
CA VAL A 324 4.79 1.05 11.46
C VAL A 324 4.79 -0.47 11.62
N LEU A 325 5.67 -1.18 10.90
CA LEU A 325 5.77 -2.64 10.99
C LEU A 325 6.10 -3.11 12.42
N LYS A 326 7.00 -2.42 13.12
CA LYS A 326 7.28 -2.69 14.54
C LYS A 326 6.08 -2.44 15.46
N ALA A 327 5.19 -1.53 15.10
CA ALA A 327 3.99 -1.25 15.88
C ALA A 327 2.91 -2.32 15.71
N VAL A 328 2.83 -2.95 14.53
CA VAL A 328 1.82 -3.97 14.24
C VAL A 328 2.23 -5.40 14.62
N GLY A 329 3.48 -5.61 15.04
CA GLY A 329 3.89 -6.85 15.72
C GLY A 329 5.26 -7.40 15.36
N TRP A 330 6.04 -6.74 14.50
CA TRP A 330 7.43 -7.12 14.20
C TRP A 330 8.43 -6.71 15.28
#